data_AF-A0A2G4YU71-F1
#
_entry.id   AF-A0A2G4YU71-F1
#
_cell.length_a   1.000
_cell.length_b   1.000
_cell.length_c   1.000
_cell.angle_alpha   90.00
_cell.angle_beta   90.00
_cell.angle_gamma   90.00
#
_symmetry.space_group_name_H-M   'P 1'
#
loop_
_entity.id
_entity.type
_entity.pdbx_description
1 polymer ?
#
loop_
_entity_poly.entity_id
_entity_poly.type
_entity_poly.pdbx_seq_one_letter_code
_entity_poly.pdbx_strand_id
1 'polypeptide(L)' 'MQNKLAKIAVIMGLGFVLTACSGVGSPDEFSVLKNPPLVVPPDYHLRPPGDDSEVRGAFTPQEIAKRALFGENGA' A
#
# COMPACT_ATOMS: atom_id res chain seq x y z
N MET A 1 43.97 33.32 -30.93
CA MET A 1 43.40 31.97 -30.67
C MET A 1 42.59 31.90 -29.38
N GLN A 2 42.89 32.73 -28.37
CA GLN A 2 42.15 32.84 -27.09
C GLN A 2 40.62 32.95 -27.22
N ASN A 3 40.10 33.82 -28.10
CA ASN A 3 38.64 34.02 -28.22
C ASN A 3 37.92 32.81 -28.84
N LYS A 4 38.62 31.95 -29.59
CA LYS A 4 38.04 30.72 -30.14
C LYS A 4 37.90 29.66 -29.05
N LEU A 5 38.92 29.53 -28.19
CA LEU A 5 38.91 28.63 -27.04
C LEU A 5 37.83 29.03 -26.02
N ALA A 6 37.69 30.32 -25.73
CA ALA A 6 36.65 30.83 -24.83
C ALA A 6 35.23 30.49 -25.32
N LYS A 7 34.97 30.62 -26.64
CA LYS A 7 33.67 30.26 -27.23
C LYS A 7 33.38 28.77 -27.15
N ILE A 8 34.38 27.92 -27.39
CA ILE A 8 34.24 26.46 -27.27
C ILE A 8 33.94 26.06 -25.83
N ALA A 9 34.63 26.66 -24.85
CA ALA A 9 34.41 26.39 -23.44
C ALA A 9 32.98 26.76 -22.99
N VAL A 10 32.44 27.88 -23.48
CA VAL A 10 31.06 28.31 -23.19
C VAL A 10 30.04 27.32 -23.78
N ILE A 11 30.22 26.89 -25.03
CA ILE A 11 29.31 25.94 -25.69
C ILE A 11 29.34 24.58 -24.97
N MET A 12 30.53 24.11 -24.61
CA MET A 12 30.71 22.83 -23.92
C MET A 12 30.14 22.84 -22.50
N GLY A 13 30.32 23.95 -21.77
CA GLY A 13 29.72 24.14 -20.44
C GLY A 13 28.19 24.15 -20.50
N LEU A 14 27.60 24.81 -21.51
CA LEU A 14 26.15 24.83 -21.70
C LEU A 14 25.59 23.43 -22.02
N GLY A 15 26.30 22.66 -22.85
CA GLY A 15 25.93 21.27 -23.15
C GLY A 15 25.95 20.35 -21.93
N PHE A 16 26.88 20.56 -21.00
CA PHE A 16 26.99 19.77 -19.77
C PHE A 16 25.88 20.04 -18.75
N VAL A 17 25.34 21.27 -18.71
CA VAL A 17 24.22 21.61 -17.81
C VAL A 17 22.91 20.96 -18.27
N LEU A 18 22.74 20.74 -19.58
CA LEU A 18 21.50 20.19 -20.14
C LEU A 18 21.30 18.69 -19.87
N THR A 19 22.36 17.94 -19.54
CA THR A 19 22.26 16.49 -19.25
C THR A 19 21.91 16.17 -17.80
N ALA A 20 21.74 17.19 -16.94
CA ALA A 20 21.56 16.99 -15.50
C ALA A 20 20.26 16.27 -15.09
N CYS A 21 19.24 16.19 -15.97
CA CYS A 21 17.91 15.70 -15.62
C CYS A 21 17.55 14.31 -16.18
N SER A 22 18.47 13.61 -16.83
CA SER A 22 18.18 12.31 -17.48
C SER A 22 18.32 11.07 -16.57
N GLY A 23 18.75 11.25 -15.32
CA GLY A 23 19.11 10.13 -14.42
C GLY A 23 18.06 9.71 -13.39
N VAL A 24 16.91 10.38 -13.33
CA VAL A 24 15.88 10.05 -12.33
C VAL A 24 14.97 8.99 -12.95
N GLY A 25 15.19 7.72 -12.57
CA GLY A 25 14.33 6.61 -12.97
C GLY A 25 12.87 6.82 -12.58
N SER A 26 11.96 6.10 -13.22
CA SER A 26 10.54 6.10 -12.86
C SER A 26 10.37 5.70 -11.39
N PRO A 27 9.47 6.36 -10.63
CA PRO A 27 9.17 5.97 -9.26
C PRO A 27 8.71 4.50 -9.20
N ASP A 28 9.11 3.79 -8.16
CA ASP A 28 8.63 2.43 -7.91
C ASP A 28 7.25 2.48 -7.24
N GLU A 29 6.20 2.28 -8.05
CA GLU A 29 4.80 2.23 -7.62
C GLU A 29 4.47 1.05 -6.69
N PHE A 30 5.36 0.06 -6.59
CA PHE A 30 5.18 -1.10 -5.70
C PHE A 30 5.96 -0.96 -4.38
N SER A 31 6.63 0.17 -4.17
CA SER A 31 7.33 0.42 -2.92
C SER A 31 6.35 0.62 -1.75
N VAL A 32 6.34 -0.35 -0.81
CA VAL A 32 5.51 -0.28 0.40
C VAL A 32 6.26 0.46 1.50
N LEU A 33 5.94 1.73 1.70
CA LEU A 33 6.43 2.52 2.83
C LEU A 33 5.65 2.18 4.09
N LYS A 34 6.37 1.80 5.16
CA LYS A 34 5.79 1.59 6.49
C LYS A 34 6.07 2.80 7.37
N ASN A 35 5.05 3.61 7.63
CA ASN A 35 5.14 4.72 8.57
C ASN A 35 4.63 4.27 9.94
N PRO A 36 5.29 4.65 11.04
CA PRO A 36 4.76 4.40 12.37
C PRO A 36 3.43 5.14 12.55
N PRO A 37 2.45 4.55 13.24
CA PRO A 37 1.20 5.23 13.53
C PRO A 37 1.49 6.45 14.41
N LEU A 38 0.93 7.61 14.03
CA LEU A 38 1.10 8.87 14.74
C LEU A 38 0.18 9.01 15.96
N VAL A 39 -0.70 8.03 16.16
CA VAL A 39 -1.68 7.99 17.25
C VAL A 39 -1.53 6.67 17.97
N VAL A 40 -1.47 6.73 19.30
CA VAL A 40 -1.51 5.54 20.16
C VAL A 40 -2.93 4.99 20.08
N PRO A 41 -3.12 3.71 19.69
CA PRO A 41 -4.44 3.09 19.72
C PRO A 41 -5.03 3.15 21.14
N PRO A 42 -6.34 3.36 21.30
CA PRO A 42 -6.95 3.28 22.61
C PRO A 42 -6.80 1.86 23.16
N ASP A 43 -6.58 1.76 24.48
CA ASP A 43 -6.51 0.48 25.17
C ASP A 43 -7.89 -0.17 25.19
N TYR A 44 -8.14 -1.04 24.22
CA TYR A 44 -9.32 -1.89 24.25
C TYR A 44 -9.05 -3.03 25.22
N HIS A 45 -9.70 -2.99 26.38
CA HIS A 45 -9.83 -4.15 27.27
C HIS A 45 -10.80 -5.16 26.64
N LEU A 46 -10.47 -5.64 25.43
CA LEU A 46 -11.22 -6.71 24.81
C LEU A 46 -11.12 -7.90 25.76
N ARG A 47 -12.27 -8.40 26.19
CA ARG A 47 -12.30 -9.73 26.77
C ARG A 47 -11.73 -10.67 25.71
N PRO A 48 -10.80 -11.57 26.09
CA PRO A 48 -10.41 -12.65 25.20
C PRO A 48 -11.67 -13.27 24.61
N PRO A 49 -11.70 -13.60 23.31
CA PRO A 49 -12.80 -14.41 22.80
C PRO A 49 -12.91 -15.60 23.75
N GLY A 50 -14.13 -15.83 24.27
CA GLY A 50 -14.41 -17.06 25.01
C GLY A 50 -14.07 -18.26 24.11
N ASP A 51 -14.05 -19.46 24.70
CA ASP A 51 -13.93 -20.69 23.92
C ASP A 51 -14.94 -20.63 22.75
N ASP A 52 -14.53 -21.03 21.55
CA ASP A 52 -15.28 -20.81 20.28
C ASP A 52 -16.73 -21.36 20.33
N SER A 53 -17.01 -22.17 21.36
CA SER A 53 -18.30 -22.72 21.75
C SER A 53 -19.33 -21.70 22.27
N GLU A 54 -18.95 -20.47 22.63
CA GLU A 54 -19.88 -19.46 23.17
C GLU A 54 -20.45 -18.48 22.14
N VAL A 55 -20.26 -18.70 20.83
CA VAL A 55 -20.99 -17.92 19.82
C VAL A 55 -22.45 -18.38 19.79
N ARG A 56 -23.28 -17.79 20.67
CA ARG A 56 -24.73 -17.97 20.65
C ARG A 56 -25.27 -17.65 19.25
N GLY A 57 -25.71 -18.69 18.54
CA GLY A 57 -26.27 -18.57 17.20
C GLY A 57 -25.26 -18.69 16.04
N ALA A 58 -24.08 -19.28 16.26
CA ALA A 58 -23.22 -19.66 15.13
C ALA A 58 -23.90 -20.74 14.28
N PHE A 59 -24.33 -20.36 13.08
CA PHE A 59 -24.76 -21.32 12.06
C PHE A 59 -23.54 -21.71 11.22
N THR A 60 -23.39 -23.00 11.00
CA THR A 60 -22.45 -23.53 10.00
C THR A 60 -22.86 -23.05 8.60
N PRO A 61 -21.91 -22.91 7.65
CA PRO A 61 -22.23 -22.56 6.26
C PRO A 61 -23.29 -23.49 5.63
N GLN A 62 -23.29 -24.77 6.01
CA GLN A 62 -24.26 -25.77 5.55
C GLN A 62 -25.67 -25.47 6.04
N GLU A 63 -25.85 -25.07 7.30
CA GLU A 63 -27.17 -24.69 7.86
C GLU A 63 -27.71 -23.42 7.19
N ILE A 64 -26.83 -22.46 6.90
CA ILE A 64 -27.18 -21.24 6.17
C ILE A 64 -27.65 -21.61 4.75
N ALA A 65 -26.90 -22.47 4.05
CA ALA A 65 -27.25 -22.92 2.71
C ALA A 65 -28.58 -23.68 2.68
N LYS A 66 -28.80 -24.60 3.64
CA LYS A 66 -30.07 -25.35 3.74
C LYS A 66 -31.27 -24.43 3.94
N ARG A 67 -31.17 -23.45 4.85
CA ARG A 67 -32.23 -22.47 5.10
C ARG A 67 -32.50 -21.60 3.89
N ALA A 68 -31.45 -21.17 3.16
CA ALA A 68 -31.59 -20.37 1.95
C ALA A 68 -32.30 -21.13 0.82
N LEU A 69 -32.06 -22.45 0.71
CA LEU A 69 -32.63 -23.28 -0.35
C LEU A 69 -34.06 -23.77 -0.05
N PHE A 70 -34.36 -24.12 1.20
CA PHE A 70 -35.59 -24.83 1.57
C PHE A 70 -36.49 -24.08 2.55
N GLY A 71 -36.08 -22.90 3.02
CA GLY A 71 -36.78 -22.17 4.08
C GLY A 71 -36.73 -22.88 5.44
N GLU A 72 -37.47 -22.37 6.42
CA GLU A 72 -37.46 -22.91 7.80
C GLU A 72 -38.22 -24.25 7.97
N ASN A 73 -38.98 -24.69 6.95
CA ASN A 73 -39.91 -25.83 7.05
C ASN A 73 -39.47 -27.08 6.26
N GLY A 74 -38.29 -27.07 5.64
CA GLY A 74 -37.79 -28.16 4.79
C GLY A 74 -37.07 -29.27 5.56
N ALA A 75 -37.68 -29.79 6.63
CA ALA A 75 -37.22 -30.98 7.38
C ALA A 75 -38.05 -32.21 7.01
#